data_AF-A0A1I3CBX7-F1
#
_entry.id   AF-A0A1I3CBX7-F1
#
_cell.length_a   1.000
_cell.length_b   1.000
_cell.length_c   1.000
_cell.angle_alpha   90.00
_cell.angle_beta   90.00
_cell.angle_gamma   90.00
#
_symmetry.space_group_name_H-M   'P 1'
#
loop_
_entity.id
_entity.type
_entity.pdbx_description
1 polymer ?
#
loop_
_entity_poly.entity_id
_entity_poly.type
_entity_poly.pdbx_seq_one_letter_code
_entity_poly.pdbx_strand_id
1 'polypeptide(L)'
;MPTFLIEKDYETGDANTPDGTFQVVTLEDENGNDVMDEIGIDPGTLYPIDTGEAEIVSQIGAALDLDTAEIELEESNPGNPRYRLE
;
A
#
# COMPACT_ATOMS: atom_id res chain seq x y z
N MET A 1 16.37 -3.10 0.55
CA MET A 1 15.25 -2.22 0.23
C MET A 1 14.12 -2.70 1.12
N PRO A 2 13.61 -1.91 2.06
CA PRO A 2 12.45 -2.28 2.85
C PRO A 2 11.26 -2.53 1.92
N THR A 3 10.59 -3.65 2.13
CA THR A 3 9.43 -4.06 1.35
C THR A 3 8.18 -3.93 2.21
N PHE A 4 7.15 -3.29 1.66
CA PHE A 4 5.85 -3.15 2.27
C PHE A 4 4.81 -3.89 1.44
N LEU A 5 3.93 -4.61 2.11
CA LEU A 5 2.82 -5.30 1.47
C LEU A 5 1.56 -4.45 1.59
N ILE A 6 0.95 -4.11 0.46
CA ILE A 6 -0.27 -3.29 0.43
C ILE A 6 -1.47 -4.10 -0.05
N GLU A 7 -2.55 -4.09 0.73
CA GLU A 7 -3.85 -4.58 0.29
C GLU A 7 -4.72 -3.39 -0.13
N LYS A 8 -5.25 -3.45 -1.35
CA LYS A 8 -6.07 -2.38 -1.95
C LYS A 8 -7.48 -2.89 -2.22
N ASP A 9 -8.48 -2.07 -1.90
CA ASP A 9 -9.86 -2.28 -2.32
C ASP A 9 -10.23 -1.25 -3.39
N TYR A 10 -10.75 -1.73 -4.51
CA TYR A 10 -11.15 -0.88 -5.64
C TYR A 10 -12.66 -0.75 -5.63
N GLU A 11 -13.19 0.47 -5.83
CA GLU A 11 -14.63 0.62 -6.02
C GLU A 11 -15.08 -0.22 -7.24
N THR A 12 -16.26 -0.84 -7.15
CA THR A 12 -16.73 -1.78 -8.18
C THR A 12 -16.90 -1.08 -9.53
N GLY A 13 -15.92 -1.26 -10.42
CA GLY A 13 -15.89 -0.63 -11.75
C GLY A 13 -14.62 0.20 -12.00
N ASP A 14 -13.88 0.54 -10.94
CA ASP A 14 -12.76 1.49 -11.00
C ASP A 14 -11.42 0.86 -11.37
N ALA A 15 -11.21 -0.43 -11.12
CA ALA A 15 -9.89 -1.09 -11.22
C ALA A 15 -9.20 -1.00 -12.60
N ASN A 16 -9.90 -0.54 -13.64
CA ASN A 16 -9.35 -0.33 -14.98
C ASN A 16 -9.73 1.04 -15.59
N THR A 17 -10.19 1.98 -14.78
CA THR A 17 -10.50 3.34 -15.22
C THR A 17 -9.40 4.30 -14.78
N PRO A 18 -8.92 5.19 -15.68
CA PRO A 18 -7.88 6.17 -15.34
C PRO A 18 -8.34 7.19 -14.29
N ASP A 19 -9.64 7.46 -14.19
CA ASP A 19 -10.22 8.27 -13.10
C ASP A 19 -10.58 7.43 -11.86
N GLY A 20 -10.13 6.17 -11.83
CA GLY A 20 -10.49 5.24 -10.79
C GLY A 20 -9.77 5.51 -9.48
N THR A 21 -10.38 5.10 -8.38
CA THR A 21 -9.77 5.18 -7.05
C THR A 21 -9.69 3.83 -6.36
N PHE A 22 -8.75 3.72 -5.43
CA PHE A 22 -8.63 2.60 -4.51
C PHE A 22 -8.46 3.10 -3.08
N GLN A 23 -8.86 2.26 -2.13
CA GLN A 23 -8.58 2.43 -0.70
C GLN A 23 -7.48 1.48 -0.29
N VAL A 24 -6.67 1.90 0.68
CA VAL A 24 -5.72 1.01 1.34
C VAL A 24 -6.45 0.30 2.47
N VAL A 25 -6.57 -1.01 2.39
CA VAL A 25 -7.21 -1.84 3.43
C VAL A 25 -6.21 -2.17 4.52
N THR A 26 -4.99 -2.54 4.12
CA THR A 26 -3.90 -2.92 5.02
C THR A 26 -2.57 -2.50 4.40
N LEU A 27 -1.61 -2.07 5.23
CA LEU A 27 -0.22 -1.88 4.85
C LEU A 27 0.69 -2.54 5.90
N GLU A 28 1.42 -3.56 5.49
CA GLU A 28 2.28 -4.35 6.37
C GLU A 28 3.77 -4.14 6.05
N ASP A 29 4.62 -4.18 7.07
CA ASP A 29 6.08 -4.23 6.92
C ASP A 29 6.59 -5.64 6.56
N GLU A 30 7.90 -5.79 6.36
CA GLU A 30 8.56 -7.08 6.08
C GLU A 30 8.41 -8.14 7.20
N ASN A 31 7.97 -7.74 8.39
CA ASN A 31 7.71 -8.62 9.51
C ASN A 31 6.22 -8.98 9.65
N GLY A 32 5.35 -8.44 8.79
CA GLY A 32 3.90 -8.61 8.86
C GLY A 32 3.24 -7.75 9.94
N ASN A 33 3.87 -6.65 10.35
CA ASN A 33 3.23 -5.68 11.24
C ASN A 33 2.44 -4.66 10.42
N ASP A 34 1.20 -4.39 10.83
CA ASP A 34 0.42 -3.27 10.29
C ASP A 34 1.07 -1.94 10.71
N VAL A 35 1.38 -1.10 9.72
CA VAL A 35 2.04 0.20 9.88
C VAL A 35 1.17 1.37 9.39
N MET A 36 -0.10 1.15 9.06
CA MET A 36 -1.00 2.21 8.55
C MET A 36 -1.06 3.42 9.50
N ASP A 37 -1.25 3.18 10.80
CA ASP A 37 -1.31 4.24 11.83
C ASP A 37 0.02 4.98 11.98
N GLU A 38 1.15 4.26 11.89
CA GLU A 38 2.49 4.85 12.01
C GLU A 38 2.81 5.78 10.82
N ILE A 39 2.36 5.38 9.64
CA ILE A 39 2.58 6.12 8.39
C ILE A 39 1.50 7.20 8.17
N GLY A 40 0.41 7.14 8.93
CA GLY A 40 -0.70 8.10 8.86
C GLY A 40 -1.64 7.86 7.68
N ILE A 41 -1.73 6.61 7.20
CA ILE A 41 -2.68 6.22 6.15
C ILE A 41 -4.03 5.95 6.79
N ASP A 42 -5.03 6.72 6.40
CA ASP A 42 -6.41 6.50 6.84
C ASP A 42 -7.11 5.53 5.86
N PRO A 43 -7.73 4.44 6.36
CA PRO A 43 -8.38 3.43 5.52
C PRO A 43 -9.58 3.94 4.71
N GLY A 44 -10.11 5.13 5.04
CA GLY A 44 -11.14 5.80 4.25
C GLY A 44 -10.60 6.71 3.14
N THR A 45 -9.28 6.85 3.00
CA THR A 45 -8.66 7.69 1.97
C THR A 45 -8.76 7.04 0.61
N LEU A 46 -9.31 7.78 -0.37
CA LEU A 46 -9.35 7.38 -1.76
C LEU A 46 -8.08 7.87 -2.47
N TYR A 47 -7.28 6.93 -2.95
CA TYR A 47 -6.09 7.19 -3.75
C TYR A 47 -6.40 6.97 -5.24
N PRO A 48 -5.96 7.87 -6.14
CA PRO A 48 -6.11 7.65 -7.57
C PRO A 48 -5.29 6.44 -8.02
N ILE A 49 -5.80 5.62 -8.94
CA ILE A 49 -5.06 4.43 -9.42
C ILE A 49 -3.72 4.80 -10.08
N ASP A 50 -3.66 5.91 -10.83
CA ASP A 50 -2.46 6.32 -11.55
C ASP A 50 -1.34 6.89 -10.65
N THR A 51 -1.68 7.50 -9.51
CA THR A 51 -0.72 8.23 -8.67
C THR A 51 -0.64 7.73 -7.23
N GLY A 52 -1.63 6.97 -6.79
CA GLY A 52 -1.83 6.58 -5.40
C GLY A 52 -0.66 5.81 -4.81
N GLU A 53 -0.07 4.89 -5.56
CA GLU A 53 1.11 4.13 -5.10
C GLU A 53 2.30 5.05 -4.83
N ALA A 54 2.54 6.05 -5.69
CA ALA A 54 3.61 7.02 -5.49
C ALA A 54 3.35 7.94 -4.28
N GLU A 55 2.09 8.30 -4.03
CA GLU A 55 1.68 9.05 -2.84
C GLU A 55 1.88 8.25 -1.55
N ILE A 56 1.60 6.95 -1.59
CA ILE A 56 1.81 6.04 -0.46
C ILE A 56 3.30 5.87 -0.20
N VAL A 57 4.11 5.57 -1.21
CA VAL A 57 5.57 5.47 -1.08
C VAL A 57 6.17 6.76 -0.51
N SER A 58 5.67 7.92 -0.94
CA SER A 58 6.11 9.21 -0.40
C SER A 58 5.76 9.38 1.07
N GLN A 59 4.57 8.92 1.51
CA GLN A 59 4.18 8.93 2.93
C GLN A 59 5.04 7.98 3.76
N ILE A 60 5.30 6.76 3.28
CA ILE A 60 6.19 5.81 3.94
C ILE A 60 7.59 6.43 4.13
N GLY A 61 8.15 7.00 3.07
CA GLY A 61 9.46 7.65 3.12
C GLY A 61 9.50 8.81 4.12
N ALA A 62 8.45 9.62 4.16
CA ALA A 62 8.35 10.74 5.11
C ALA A 62 8.17 10.29 6.57
N ALA A 63 7.39 9.23 6.83
CA ALA A 63 7.10 8.74 8.16
C ALA A 63 8.29 8.00 8.78
N LEU A 64 8.99 7.21 7.97
CA LEU A 64 10.08 6.33 8.41
C LEU A 64 11.49 6.90 8.16
N ASP A 65 11.59 8.14 7.62
CA ASP A 65 12.85 8.78 7.22
C ASP A 65 13.65 7.91 6.21
N LEU A 66 12.94 7.36 5.24
CA LEU A 66 13.49 6.49 4.19
C LEU A 66 13.51 7.21 2.85
N ASP A 67 14.52 6.91 2.02
CA ASP A 67 14.53 7.37 0.64
C ASP A 67 13.48 6.59 -0.18
N THR A 68 12.63 7.31 -0.91
CA THR A 68 11.55 6.71 -1.71
C THR A 68 12.05 5.75 -2.78
N ALA A 69 13.29 5.89 -3.26
CA ALA A 69 13.89 4.99 -4.23
C ALA A 69 14.33 3.65 -3.63
N GLU A 70 14.39 3.55 -2.30
CA GLU A 70 14.74 2.32 -1.57
C GLU A 70 13.51 1.56 -1.06
N ILE A 71 12.30 2.10 -1.24
CA ILE A 71 11.04 1.52 -0.78
C ILE A 71 10.46 0.66 -1.90
N GLU A 72 10.20 -0.62 -1.61
CA GLU A 72 9.46 -1.51 -2.50
C GLU A 72 8.04 -1.71 -1.96
N LEU A 73 7.03 -1.48 -2.80
CA LEU A 73 5.62 -1.68 -2.46
C LEU A 73 5.10 -2.87 -3.29
N GLU A 74 4.81 -3.99 -2.63
CA GLU A 74 4.23 -5.19 -3.26
C GLU A 74 2.73 -5.25 -2.99
N GLU A 75 1.92 -5.52 -4.03
CA GLU A 75 0.48 -5.71 -3.83
C GLU A 75 0.18 -7.10 -3.23
N SER A 76 -0.59 -7.11 -2.15
CA SER A 76 -1.14 -8.32 -1.54
C SER A 76 -2.13 -8.93 -2.51
N ASN A 77 -1.67 -9.95 -3.23
CA ASN A 77 -2.53 -10.75 -4.07
C ASN A 77 -3.28 -11.75 -3.16
N PRO A 78 -4.60 -11.92 -3.26
CA PRO A 78 -5.32 -12.96 -2.52
C PRO A 78 -4.85 -14.40 -2.87
N GLY A 79 -3.99 -14.54 -3.89
CA GLY A 79 -3.29 -15.77 -4.27
C GLY A 79 -1.77 -15.76 -4.06
N ASN A 80 -1.17 -14.76 -3.41
CA ASN A 80 0.26 -14.69 -3.10
C ASN A 80 0.50 -15.03 -1.62
N PRO A 81 0.67 -16.32 -1.27
CA PRO A 81 0.89 -16.78 0.10
C PRO A 81 2.34 -16.52 0.54
N ARG A 82 2.85 -15.29 0.40
CA ARG A 82 4.16 -14.93 0.97
C ARG A 82 4.15 -15.02 2.51
N TYR A 83 2.96 -15.00 3.12
CA TYR A 83 2.72 -15.36 4.51
C TYR A 83 1.71 -16.51 4.64
N ARG A 84 2.05 -17.71 4.16
CA ARG A 84 1.59 -18.92 4.86
C ARG A 84 2.55 -19.17 6.01
N LEU A 85 2.34 -18.49 7.13
CA LEU A 85 2.91 -18.91 8.41
C LEU A 85 2.27 -20.26 8.79
N GLU A 86 3.11 -21.29 8.77
CA GLU A 86 3.03 -22.57 9.50
C GLU A 86 1.87 -23.54 9.21
#